data_AF-A0A7W0VJA3-F1
#
_entry.id   AF-A0A7W0VJA3-F1
#
_cell.length_a   1.000
_cell.length_b   1.000
_cell.length_c   1.000
_cell.angle_alpha   90.00
_cell.angle_beta   90.00
_cell.angle_gamma   90.00
#
_symmetry.space_group_name_H-M   'P 1'
#
loop_
_entity.id
_entity.type
_entity.pdbx_description
1 polymer ?
#
loop_
_entity_poly.entity_id
_entity_poly.type
_entity_poly.pdbx_seq_one_letter_code
_entity_poly.pdbx_strand_id
1 'polypeptide(L)'
;MDPAFVTARKDGQWRVATRSLTGSCAGIEVTGERRWWGGRWSLTSAAPFPVPEKLILFVSASGMEHGFWRDLIVGDRSFDHQFFIFCDTPALLPLVLGPATRRVLRDHGQSRDALTLYVRAGVTRVLGTCAEDDPLAFDRHIAVHQALGEDHRACLADWQQLMTASHGRADESWPPVATIMSRTGTLTVHASWTAPTTRDGADWERSADSLRTHLQGHDGRKRRRWTLHEMEPGVAGTHTLGGRHITILGEPSISLPLLDDLVHMGDIVSISCGSHVAIALRGLAGPRQMNAALRIIELIVDPAGTGSPYR
;
A
#
# COMPACT_ATOMS: atom_id res chain seq x y z
N MET A 1 -2.51 37.34 20.68
CA MET A 1 -3.82 36.69 20.56
C MET A 1 -3.56 35.30 20.05
N ASP A 2 -4.13 34.30 20.69
CA ASP A 2 -3.94 32.92 20.29
C ASP A 2 -4.70 32.66 18.97
N PRO A 3 -4.19 31.81 18.07
CA PRO A 3 -4.89 31.51 16.82
C PRO A 3 -6.19 30.73 17.08
N ALA A 4 -7.20 30.93 16.23
CA ALA A 4 -8.55 30.42 16.44
C ALA A 4 -8.62 28.90 16.66
N PHE A 5 -7.80 28.12 15.95
CA PHE A 5 -7.76 26.66 16.10
C PHE A 5 -7.23 26.22 17.49
N VAL A 6 -6.36 26.99 18.14
CA VAL A 6 -5.92 26.72 19.52
C VAL A 6 -7.06 26.94 20.50
N THR A 7 -7.83 28.02 20.32
CA THR A 7 -8.99 28.31 21.16
C THR A 7 -10.13 27.31 20.96
N ALA A 8 -10.33 26.85 19.72
CA ALA A 8 -11.35 25.87 19.37
C ALA A 8 -11.04 24.47 19.96
N ARG A 9 -9.76 24.07 19.99
CA ARG A 9 -9.30 22.75 20.46
C ARG A 9 -8.86 22.75 21.92
N LYS A 10 -9.85 22.63 22.81
CA LYS A 10 -9.66 22.54 24.27
C LYS A 10 -9.02 21.23 24.75
N ASP A 11 -9.04 20.21 23.90
CA ASP A 11 -8.43 18.89 24.09
C ASP A 11 -6.93 18.87 23.78
N GLY A 12 -6.37 19.95 23.20
CA GLY A 12 -4.94 20.07 22.93
C GLY A 12 -4.14 20.68 24.07
N GLN A 13 -2.86 20.33 24.13
CA GLN A 13 -1.87 20.98 25.00
C GLN A 13 -1.04 21.95 24.16
N TRP A 14 -1.18 23.24 24.42
CA TRP A 14 -0.62 24.29 23.57
C TRP A 14 0.36 25.18 24.34
N ARG A 15 1.45 25.54 23.68
CA ARG A 15 2.37 26.60 24.09
C ARG A 15 2.46 27.60 22.95
N VAL A 16 1.80 28.74 23.14
CA VAL A 16 1.76 29.83 22.16
C VAL A 16 2.71 30.93 22.60
N ALA A 17 3.60 31.34 21.70
CA ALA A 17 4.37 32.57 21.81
C ALA A 17 4.02 33.49 20.63
N THR A 18 4.56 34.71 20.61
CA THR A 18 4.18 35.77 19.67
C THR A 18 4.21 35.34 18.19
N ARG A 19 5.13 34.45 17.81
CA ARG A 19 5.28 33.96 16.42
C ARG A 19 5.52 32.46 16.29
N SER A 20 5.47 31.73 17.39
CA SER A 20 5.71 30.30 17.39
C SER A 20 4.64 29.59 18.21
N LEU A 21 4.31 28.39 17.77
CA LEU A 21 3.37 27.50 18.40
C LEU A 21 4.04 26.13 18.53
N THR A 22 3.93 25.52 19.71
CA THR A 22 4.17 24.09 19.86
C THR A 22 3.03 23.48 20.67
N GLY A 23 2.70 22.23 20.39
CA GLY A 23 1.67 21.54 21.13
C GLY A 23 1.48 20.10 20.71
N SER A 24 0.46 19.47 21.29
CA SER A 24 0.03 18.13 20.90
C SER A 24 -1.47 17.96 21.14
N CYS A 25 -2.10 17.13 20.33
CA CYS A 25 -3.51 16.77 20.45
C CYS A 25 -3.75 15.44 19.74
N ALA A 26 -4.54 14.55 20.33
CA ALA A 26 -4.80 13.20 19.81
C ALA A 26 -3.53 12.38 19.49
N GLY A 27 -2.44 12.59 20.25
CA GLY A 27 -1.15 11.93 20.00
C GLY A 27 -0.37 12.46 18.79
N ILE A 28 -0.83 13.56 18.18
CA ILE A 28 -0.19 14.25 17.06
C ILE A 28 0.53 15.48 17.62
N GLU A 29 1.84 15.54 17.40
CA GLU A 29 2.64 16.72 17.72
C GLU A 29 2.41 17.79 16.67
N VAL A 30 2.46 19.06 17.08
CA VAL A 30 2.28 20.19 16.17
C VAL A 30 3.25 21.31 16.50
N THR A 31 3.84 21.84 15.46
CA THR A 31 4.64 23.06 15.49
C THR A 31 4.05 24.05 14.48
N GLY A 32 4.16 25.33 14.79
CA GLY A 32 3.65 26.38 13.93
C GLY A 32 4.49 27.63 14.00
N GLU A 33 4.65 28.29 12.86
CA GLU A 33 5.31 29.59 12.77
C GLU A 33 4.40 30.61 12.11
N ARG A 34 4.28 31.78 12.73
CA ARG A 34 3.52 32.89 12.19
C ARG A 34 4.39 33.69 11.24
N ARG A 35 3.95 33.86 9.99
CA ARG A 35 4.62 34.75 9.04
C ARG A 35 4.52 36.19 9.53
N TRP A 36 5.60 36.96 9.37
CA TRP A 36 5.63 38.36 9.83
C TRP A 36 4.69 39.28 9.02
N TRP A 37 4.22 38.83 7.86
CA TRP A 37 3.26 39.51 7.00
C TRP A 37 2.03 38.62 6.75
N GLY A 38 0.86 39.23 6.66
CA GLY A 38 -0.36 38.58 6.18
C GLY A 38 -1.13 37.70 7.18
N GLY A 39 -0.75 37.65 8.47
CA GLY A 39 -1.56 36.98 9.50
C GLY A 39 -1.75 35.48 9.27
N ARG A 40 -0.79 34.81 8.63
CA ARG A 40 -0.85 33.37 8.33
C ARG A 40 0.10 32.57 9.19
N TRP A 41 -0.32 31.35 9.50
CA TRP A 41 0.50 30.35 10.16
C TRP A 41 0.95 29.29 9.16
N SER A 42 2.19 28.84 9.30
CA SER A 42 2.69 27.62 8.66
C SER A 42 2.70 26.55 9.74
N LEU A 43 1.86 25.53 9.58
CA LEU A 43 1.68 24.45 10.54
C LEU A 43 2.38 23.20 10.03
N THR A 44 3.05 22.50 10.93
CA THR A 44 3.56 21.15 10.70
C THR A 44 3.03 20.27 11.82
N SER A 45 2.33 19.20 11.45
CA SER A 45 1.93 18.17 12.40
C SER A 45 2.72 16.89 12.15
N ALA A 46 3.03 16.14 13.20
CA ALA A 46 3.80 14.92 13.12
C ALA A 46 3.23 13.83 14.03
N ALA A 47 3.22 12.59 13.54
CA ALA A 47 2.83 11.41 14.31
C ALA A 47 3.58 10.17 13.80
N PRO A 48 3.70 9.11 14.62
CA PRO A 48 4.17 7.81 14.13
C PRO A 48 3.34 7.35 12.94
N PHE A 49 4.01 6.86 11.90
CA PHE A 49 3.34 6.34 10.71
C PHE A 49 2.63 5.02 11.06
N PRO A 50 1.33 4.86 10.73
CA PRO A 50 0.56 3.69 11.16
C PRO A 50 0.96 2.37 10.48
N VAL A 51 1.65 2.41 9.33
CA VAL A 51 2.20 1.21 8.69
C VAL A 51 3.65 1.03 9.14
N PRO A 52 4.05 -0.12 9.70
CA PRO A 52 5.39 -0.33 10.25
C PRO A 52 6.42 -0.64 9.15
N GLU A 53 6.34 0.08 8.03
CA GLU A 53 7.29 0.02 6.92
C GLU A 53 8.07 1.32 6.79
N LYS A 54 9.33 1.18 6.39
CA LYS A 54 10.14 2.34 6.03
C LYS A 54 9.84 2.69 4.58
N LEU A 55 9.06 3.73 4.40
CA LEU A 55 8.82 4.33 3.09
C LEU A 55 9.03 5.83 3.11
N ILE A 56 9.25 6.37 1.92
CA ILE A 56 9.18 7.77 1.59
C ILE A 56 7.91 7.96 0.77
N LEU A 57 6.98 8.75 1.28
CA LEU A 57 5.80 9.22 0.56
C LEU A 57 5.81 10.73 0.57
N PHE A 58 5.52 11.35 -0.56
CA PHE A 58 5.31 12.78 -0.67
C PHE A 58 4.10 13.02 -1.58
N VAL A 59 3.13 13.78 -1.09
CA VAL A 59 1.93 14.14 -1.84
C VAL A 59 1.71 15.64 -1.68
N SER A 60 1.65 16.37 -2.79
CA SER A 60 1.48 17.83 -2.78
C SER A 60 0.64 18.31 -3.95
N ALA A 61 -0.30 19.22 -3.70
CA ALA A 61 -1.02 19.91 -4.76
C ALA A 61 -0.18 21.04 -5.41
N SER A 62 0.86 21.54 -4.73
CA SER A 62 1.74 22.60 -5.26
C SER A 62 2.82 22.08 -6.22
N GLY A 63 2.97 20.75 -6.31
CA GLY A 63 3.84 20.09 -7.28
C GLY A 63 5.19 19.64 -6.72
N MET A 64 6.19 19.64 -7.60
CA MET A 64 7.57 19.22 -7.32
C MET A 64 8.26 20.19 -6.36
N GLU A 65 8.14 19.92 -5.06
CA GLU A 65 8.92 20.57 -4.02
C GLU A 65 9.84 19.55 -3.33
N HIS A 66 10.84 20.03 -2.59
CA HIS A 66 11.72 19.19 -1.75
C HIS A 66 12.60 18.15 -2.49
N GLY A 67 12.90 18.38 -3.78
CA GLY A 67 13.81 17.53 -4.54
C GLY A 67 13.21 16.22 -5.04
N PHE A 68 11.88 16.11 -5.06
CA PHE A 68 11.15 15.03 -5.73
C PHE A 68 10.82 15.44 -7.17
N TRP A 69 11.15 14.58 -8.14
CA TRP A 69 11.01 14.88 -9.57
C TRP A 69 10.13 13.88 -10.32
N ARG A 70 9.65 12.83 -9.66
CA ARG A 70 8.84 11.78 -10.29
C ARG A 70 7.42 11.81 -9.74
N ASP A 71 6.48 12.01 -10.65
CA ASP A 71 5.06 11.97 -10.38
C ASP A 71 4.51 10.56 -10.66
N LEU A 72 3.86 9.97 -9.66
CA LEU A 72 3.27 8.64 -9.73
C LEU A 72 1.75 8.76 -9.89
N ILE A 73 1.17 7.80 -10.61
CA ILE A 73 -0.27 7.74 -10.87
C ILE A 73 -0.86 6.67 -9.95
N VAL A 74 -1.85 7.03 -9.12
CA VAL A 74 -2.58 6.09 -8.25
C VAL A 74 -3.83 5.52 -8.91
N GLY A 75 -4.12 5.91 -10.15
CA GLY A 75 -5.20 5.36 -10.97
C GLY A 75 -6.57 5.99 -10.70
N ASP A 76 -6.64 7.03 -9.86
CA ASP A 76 -7.80 7.91 -9.74
C ASP A 76 -7.48 9.20 -10.47
N ARG A 77 -7.92 9.30 -11.73
CA ARG A 77 -7.66 10.47 -12.59
C ARG A 77 -7.99 11.79 -11.91
N SER A 78 -9.06 11.85 -11.11
CA SER A 78 -9.45 13.09 -10.43
C SER A 78 -8.42 13.51 -9.38
N PHE A 79 -7.75 12.55 -8.76
CA PHE A 79 -6.70 12.75 -7.78
C PHE A 79 -5.35 13.01 -8.47
N ASP A 80 -5.00 12.19 -9.46
CA ASP A 80 -3.75 12.25 -10.22
C ASP A 80 -3.57 13.60 -10.96
N HIS A 81 -4.67 14.26 -11.34
CA HIS A 81 -4.62 15.60 -11.94
C HIS A 81 -4.42 16.74 -10.91
N GLN A 82 -4.65 16.48 -9.62
CA GLN A 82 -4.63 17.50 -8.57
C GLN A 82 -3.36 17.46 -7.72
N PHE A 83 -2.73 16.30 -7.60
CA PHE A 83 -1.60 16.10 -6.69
C PHE A 83 -0.42 15.50 -7.43
N PHE A 84 0.75 16.07 -7.16
CA PHE A 84 2.02 15.41 -7.39
C PHE A 84 2.25 14.34 -6.31
N ILE A 85 2.65 13.15 -6.73
CA ILE A 85 2.84 11.99 -5.85
C ILE A 85 4.22 11.38 -6.08
N PHE A 86 5.00 11.26 -5.02
CA PHE A 86 6.22 10.47 -5.00
C PHE A 86 6.12 9.39 -3.92
N CYS A 87 6.50 8.17 -4.25
CA CYS A 87 6.60 7.08 -3.28
C CYS A 87 7.78 6.17 -3.63
N ASP A 88 8.65 5.90 -2.66
CA ASP A 88 9.80 5.01 -2.85
C ASP A 88 9.46 3.53 -2.88
N THR A 89 8.27 3.18 -2.41
CA THR A 89 7.69 1.85 -2.51
C THR A 89 6.33 1.98 -3.18
N PRO A 90 6.26 2.17 -4.51
CA PRO A 90 4.99 2.37 -5.22
C PRO A 90 3.97 1.26 -4.95
N ALA A 91 4.44 0.04 -4.69
CA ALA A 91 3.60 -1.09 -4.30
C ALA A 91 2.77 -0.84 -3.03
N LEU A 92 3.18 0.07 -2.14
CA LEU A 92 2.39 0.43 -0.96
C LEU A 92 1.43 1.59 -1.21
N LEU A 93 1.48 2.26 -2.37
CA LEU A 93 0.71 3.51 -2.60
C LEU A 93 -0.78 3.37 -2.28
N PRO A 94 -1.54 2.40 -2.82
CA PRO A 94 -2.96 2.29 -2.45
C PRO A 94 -3.26 1.95 -0.99
N LEU A 95 -2.26 1.51 -0.21
CA LEU A 95 -2.38 1.29 1.24
C LEU A 95 -2.13 2.57 2.03
N VAL A 96 -1.16 3.36 1.58
CA VAL A 96 -0.67 4.56 2.28
C VAL A 96 -1.29 5.85 1.72
N LEU A 97 -1.98 5.73 0.59
CA LEU A 97 -2.74 6.74 -0.11
C LEU A 97 -4.05 6.09 -0.62
N GLY A 98 -4.77 5.45 0.31
CA GLY A 98 -6.02 4.74 0.05
C GLY A 98 -7.22 5.68 -0.13
N PRO A 99 -8.44 5.13 -0.23
CA PRO A 99 -9.65 5.92 -0.45
C PRO A 99 -9.91 7.00 0.60
N ALA A 100 -9.64 6.73 1.88
CA ALA A 100 -9.87 7.69 2.97
C ALA A 100 -8.87 8.83 2.87
N THR A 101 -7.57 8.52 2.74
CA THR A 101 -6.51 9.53 2.64
C THR A 101 -6.69 10.41 1.40
N ARG A 102 -7.01 9.81 0.24
CA ARG A 102 -7.27 10.57 -0.99
C ARG A 102 -8.49 11.48 -0.88
N ARG A 103 -9.54 11.05 -0.15
CA ARG A 103 -10.71 11.89 0.09
C ARG A 103 -10.34 13.11 0.94
N VAL A 104 -9.70 12.90 2.08
CA VAL A 104 -9.29 13.99 2.98
C VAL A 104 -8.35 14.98 2.27
N LEU A 105 -7.38 14.48 1.50
CA LEU A 105 -6.49 15.36 0.74
C LEU A 105 -7.24 16.17 -0.31
N ARG A 106 -8.20 15.58 -1.05
CA ARG A 106 -9.04 16.32 -2.02
C ARG A 106 -9.91 17.38 -1.35
N ASP A 107 -10.59 17.02 -0.27
CA ASP A 107 -11.49 17.90 0.47
C ASP A 107 -10.75 19.15 1.01
N HIS A 108 -9.43 19.07 1.10
CA HIS A 108 -8.56 20.14 1.60
C HIS A 108 -7.53 20.67 0.58
N GLY A 109 -7.52 20.13 -0.64
CA GLY A 109 -6.46 20.33 -1.64
C GLY A 109 -6.68 21.49 -2.62
N GLN A 110 -7.90 21.99 -2.76
CA GLN A 110 -8.23 23.05 -3.74
C GLN A 110 -8.01 24.48 -3.24
N SER A 111 -7.50 24.66 -2.01
CA SER A 111 -7.22 25.97 -1.43
C SER A 111 -5.76 26.39 -1.61
N ARG A 112 -5.47 27.70 -1.48
CA ARG A 112 -4.10 28.24 -1.26
C ARG A 112 -3.42 27.67 0.01
N ASP A 113 -4.18 26.92 0.81
CA ASP A 113 -3.80 26.22 2.03
C ASP A 113 -3.68 24.70 1.85
N ALA A 114 -3.35 24.25 0.63
CA ALA A 114 -3.20 22.84 0.33
C ALA A 114 -2.23 22.15 1.29
N LEU A 115 -2.69 21.01 1.83
CA LEU A 115 -1.87 20.18 2.69
C LEU A 115 -0.84 19.42 1.86
N THR A 116 0.38 19.36 2.36
CA THR A 116 1.43 18.47 1.88
C THR A 116 1.59 17.32 2.86
N LEU A 117 1.42 16.10 2.36
CA LEU A 117 1.67 14.88 3.13
C LEU A 117 3.10 14.41 2.86
N TYR A 118 3.81 14.08 3.94
CA TYR A 118 5.16 13.54 3.90
C TYR A 118 5.29 12.37 4.86
N VAL A 119 5.74 11.21 4.39
CA VAL A 119 6.13 10.09 5.26
C VAL A 119 7.60 9.84 5.04
N ARG A 120 8.37 9.77 6.13
CA ARG A 120 9.78 9.34 6.08
C ARG A 120 10.18 8.77 7.43
N ALA A 121 10.97 7.69 7.39
CA ALA A 121 11.59 7.11 8.59
C ALA A 121 10.57 6.77 9.70
N GLY A 122 9.40 6.26 9.30
CA GLY A 122 8.33 5.85 10.24
C GLY A 122 7.56 7.01 10.87
N VAL A 123 7.68 8.24 10.34
CA VAL A 123 6.95 9.41 10.82
C VAL A 123 6.15 10.00 9.67
N THR A 124 4.86 10.22 9.91
CA THR A 124 4.00 11.04 9.07
C THR A 124 4.18 12.49 9.47
N ARG A 125 4.34 13.37 8.49
CA ARG A 125 4.27 14.82 8.64
C ARG A 125 3.24 15.38 7.68
N VAL A 126 2.43 16.29 8.18
CA VAL A 126 1.49 17.05 7.35
C VAL A 126 1.84 18.52 7.50
N LEU A 127 2.15 19.16 6.38
CA LEU A 127 2.48 20.57 6.31
C LEU A 127 1.30 21.31 5.69
N GLY A 128 1.02 22.51 6.18
CA GLY A 128 -0.04 23.35 5.64
C GLY A 128 0.18 24.80 6.02
N THR A 129 -0.48 25.71 5.31
CA THR A 129 -0.66 27.07 5.78
C THR A 129 -2.12 27.29 6.18
N CYS A 130 -2.38 28.26 7.05
CA CYS A 130 -3.74 28.66 7.38
C CYS A 130 -3.79 30.12 7.80
N ALA A 131 -5.00 30.70 7.77
CA ALA A 131 -5.26 32.00 8.37
C ALA A 131 -5.32 31.90 9.92
N GLU A 132 -5.06 33.01 10.61
CA GLU A 132 -5.10 33.08 12.08
C GLU A 132 -6.50 32.86 12.66
N ASP A 133 -7.54 33.19 11.90
CA ASP A 133 -8.95 33.08 12.27
C ASP A 133 -9.60 31.75 11.85
N ASP A 134 -8.85 30.82 11.25
CA ASP A 134 -9.36 29.51 10.83
C ASP A 134 -9.42 28.52 12.01
N PRO A 135 -10.61 28.19 12.54
CA PRO A 135 -10.71 27.29 13.69
C PRO A 135 -10.47 25.82 13.31
N LEU A 136 -10.60 25.47 12.02
CA LEU A 136 -10.51 24.08 11.53
C LEU A 136 -9.12 23.74 10.99
N ALA A 137 -8.18 24.69 10.98
CA ALA A 137 -6.86 24.49 10.38
C ALA A 137 -6.17 23.21 10.90
N PHE A 138 -6.14 23.01 12.22
CA PHE A 138 -5.52 21.83 12.80
C PHE A 138 -6.37 20.54 12.63
N ASP A 139 -7.68 20.66 12.50
CA ASP A 139 -8.57 19.51 12.26
C ASP A 139 -8.27 18.84 10.93
N ARG A 140 -7.92 19.63 9.91
CA ARG A 140 -7.51 19.09 8.60
C ARG A 140 -6.22 18.26 8.71
N HIS A 141 -5.28 18.69 9.56
CA HIS A 141 -4.07 17.91 9.84
C HIS A 141 -4.41 16.59 10.56
N ILE A 142 -5.28 16.64 11.58
CA ILE A 142 -5.74 15.43 12.30
C ILE A 142 -6.41 14.46 11.32
N ALA A 143 -7.29 14.96 10.44
CA ALA A 143 -8.02 14.14 9.49
C ALA A 143 -7.09 13.34 8.57
N VAL A 144 -5.97 13.92 8.12
CA VAL A 144 -4.99 13.20 7.28
C VAL A 144 -4.35 12.05 8.06
N HIS A 145 -3.90 12.28 9.30
CA HIS A 145 -3.32 11.22 10.14
C HIS A 145 -4.33 10.10 10.45
N GLN A 146 -5.58 10.46 10.72
CA GLN A 146 -6.65 9.49 10.96
C GLN A 146 -6.98 8.67 9.71
N ALA A 147 -7.03 9.31 8.54
CA ALA A 147 -7.31 8.65 7.27
C ALA A 147 -6.23 7.62 6.89
N LEU A 148 -4.95 7.92 7.15
CA LEU A 148 -3.87 6.94 6.98
C LEU A 148 -4.07 5.71 7.86
N GLY A 149 -4.48 5.92 9.12
CA GLY A 149 -4.79 4.82 10.04
C GLY A 149 -6.07 4.07 9.66
N GLU A 150 -7.03 4.71 9.00
CA GLU A 150 -8.23 4.08 8.45
C GLU A 150 -7.91 3.19 7.25
N ASP A 151 -7.16 3.69 6.27
CA ASP A 151 -6.77 2.92 5.08
C ASP A 151 -5.94 1.67 5.47
N HIS A 152 -5.02 1.79 6.43
CA HIS A 152 -4.26 0.63 6.93
C HIS A 152 -5.17 -0.41 7.60
N ARG A 153 -6.09 0.01 8.49
CA ARG A 153 -7.02 -0.90 9.15
C ARG A 153 -7.98 -1.55 8.16
N ALA A 154 -8.45 -0.82 7.16
CA ALA A 154 -9.29 -1.36 6.10
C ALA A 154 -8.56 -2.46 5.33
N CYS A 155 -7.29 -2.25 4.96
CA CYS A 155 -6.49 -3.29 4.31
C CYS A 155 -6.35 -4.56 5.18
N LEU A 156 -6.04 -4.40 6.47
CA LEU A 156 -5.93 -5.55 7.38
C LEU A 156 -7.27 -6.28 7.54
N ALA A 157 -8.39 -5.55 7.60
CA ALA A 157 -9.72 -6.13 7.65
C ALA A 157 -10.06 -6.90 6.36
N ASP A 158 -9.74 -6.35 5.19
CA ASP A 158 -9.93 -7.01 3.89
C ASP A 158 -9.08 -8.30 3.81
N TRP A 159 -7.83 -8.25 4.30
CA TRP A 159 -6.97 -9.43 4.42
C TRP A 159 -7.60 -10.49 5.33
N GLN A 160 -8.08 -10.09 6.52
CA GLN A 160 -8.76 -11.01 7.45
C GLN A 160 -10.01 -11.63 6.84
N GLN A 161 -10.82 -10.84 6.14
CA GLN A 161 -12.04 -11.30 5.48
C GLN A 161 -11.70 -12.31 4.38
N LEU A 162 -10.69 -12.00 3.55
CA LEU A 162 -10.22 -12.89 2.49
C LEU A 162 -9.71 -14.22 3.06
N MET A 163 -8.93 -14.17 4.14
CA MET A 163 -8.41 -15.38 4.78
C MET A 163 -9.53 -16.21 5.42
N THR A 164 -10.51 -15.56 6.04
CA THR A 164 -11.69 -16.23 6.59
C THR A 164 -12.49 -16.93 5.50
N ALA A 165 -12.70 -16.26 4.36
CA ALA A 165 -13.36 -16.84 3.19
C ALA A 165 -12.56 -18.04 2.62
N SER A 166 -11.24 -18.03 2.79
CA SER A 166 -10.33 -19.11 2.38
C SER A 166 -10.16 -20.21 3.45
N HIS A 167 -11.04 -20.27 4.47
CA HIS A 167 -10.95 -21.21 5.60
C HIS A 167 -9.63 -21.11 6.39
N GLY A 168 -9.02 -19.94 6.40
CA GLY A 168 -7.83 -19.62 7.17
C GLY A 168 -8.09 -18.68 8.34
N ARG A 169 -7.00 -18.30 9.00
CA ARG A 169 -6.93 -17.29 10.04
C ARG A 169 -5.84 -16.30 9.67
N ALA A 170 -6.16 -15.02 9.65
CA ALA A 170 -5.17 -13.96 9.53
C ALA A 170 -4.72 -13.48 10.90
N ASP A 171 -3.44 -13.13 11.01
CA ASP A 171 -2.91 -12.44 12.18
C ASP A 171 -3.02 -10.92 11.98
N GLU A 172 -3.17 -10.17 13.06
CA GLU A 172 -3.07 -8.70 13.07
C GLU A 172 -1.59 -8.27 13.04
N SER A 173 -0.84 -8.80 12.07
CA SER A 173 0.58 -8.55 11.90
C SER A 173 0.86 -7.81 10.60
N TRP A 174 2.00 -7.12 10.59
CA TRP A 174 2.54 -6.50 9.37
C TRP A 174 3.98 -6.96 9.14
N PRO A 175 4.36 -7.36 7.93
CA PRO A 175 3.48 -7.56 6.77
C PRO A 175 2.40 -8.63 7.04
N PRO A 176 1.23 -8.59 6.37
CA PRO A 176 0.11 -9.49 6.64
C PRO A 176 0.51 -10.95 6.52
N VAL A 177 0.30 -11.68 7.61
CA VAL A 177 0.48 -13.13 7.68
C VAL A 177 -0.87 -13.79 7.89
N ALA A 178 -1.04 -14.95 7.29
CA ALA A 178 -2.20 -15.80 7.54
C ALA A 178 -1.81 -17.25 7.56
N THR A 179 -2.61 -18.05 8.24
CA THR A 179 -2.53 -19.50 8.20
C THR A 179 -3.79 -20.05 7.57
N ILE A 180 -3.65 -20.78 6.48
CA ILE A 180 -4.74 -21.52 5.84
C ILE A 180 -4.72 -22.95 6.38
N MET A 181 -5.88 -23.43 6.82
CA MET A 181 -6.04 -24.83 7.18
C MET A 181 -6.26 -25.64 5.90
N SER A 182 -5.28 -26.46 5.52
CA SER A 182 -5.48 -27.50 4.52
C SER A 182 -5.74 -28.84 5.20
N ARG A 183 -6.35 -29.80 4.51
CA ARG A 183 -6.54 -31.15 5.06
C ARG A 183 -5.21 -31.89 5.28
N THR A 184 -4.17 -31.48 4.56
CA THR A 184 -2.83 -32.05 4.66
C THR A 184 -1.95 -31.37 5.73
N GLY A 185 -2.39 -30.27 6.33
CA GLY A 185 -1.62 -29.52 7.32
C GLY A 185 -1.91 -28.02 7.28
N THR A 186 -1.13 -27.25 8.03
CA THR A 186 -1.26 -25.79 8.11
C THR A 186 -0.32 -25.12 7.12
N LEU A 187 -0.84 -24.16 6.35
CA LEU A 187 -0.08 -23.39 5.38
C LEU A 187 0.05 -21.96 5.89
N THR A 188 1.26 -21.49 6.16
CA THR A 188 1.48 -20.07 6.44
C THR A 188 1.69 -19.32 5.13
N VAL A 189 0.86 -18.29 4.91
CA VAL A 189 0.89 -17.37 3.77
C VAL A 189 1.38 -16.02 4.24
N HIS A 190 2.47 -15.53 3.64
CA HIS A 190 2.98 -14.19 3.86
C HIS A 190 2.71 -13.32 2.63
N ALA A 191 2.05 -12.18 2.82
CA ALA A 191 2.04 -11.12 1.81
C ALA A 191 3.32 -10.29 1.96
N SER A 192 4.00 -9.99 0.86
CA SER A 192 5.11 -9.04 0.86
C SER A 192 5.10 -8.21 -0.42
N TRP A 193 5.75 -7.05 -0.39
CA TRP A 193 5.81 -6.12 -1.50
C TRP A 193 7.26 -5.87 -1.85
N THR A 194 7.59 -5.91 -3.14
CA THR A 194 8.93 -5.53 -3.60
C THR A 194 9.00 -4.03 -3.80
N ALA A 195 9.77 -3.36 -2.94
CA ALA A 195 10.29 -2.02 -3.22
C ALA A 195 11.36 -2.10 -4.33
N PRO A 196 11.52 -1.05 -5.16
CA PRO A 196 12.68 -0.94 -6.06
C PRO A 196 13.97 -1.09 -5.26
N THR A 197 14.90 -1.87 -5.79
CA THR A 197 16.15 -2.25 -5.09
C THR A 197 17.30 -1.28 -5.37
N THR A 198 17.18 -0.49 -6.42
CA THR A 198 18.16 0.52 -6.85
C THR A 198 17.49 1.88 -6.97
N ARG A 199 18.28 2.96 -7.15
CA ARG A 199 17.76 4.31 -7.47
C ARG A 199 17.61 4.56 -8.98
N ASP A 200 17.78 3.52 -9.80
CA ASP A 200 17.77 3.66 -11.26
C ASP A 200 16.35 3.87 -11.79
N GLY A 201 16.15 4.88 -12.64
CA GLY A 201 14.85 5.20 -13.23
C GLY A 201 14.17 4.00 -13.88
N ALA A 202 14.93 3.11 -14.51
CA ALA A 202 14.43 1.89 -15.15
C ALA A 202 14.03 0.77 -14.17
N ASP A 203 14.67 0.67 -13.01
CA ASP A 203 14.26 -0.24 -11.93
C ASP A 203 12.98 0.25 -11.25
N TRP A 204 12.84 1.57 -11.18
CA TRP A 204 11.64 2.23 -10.67
C TRP A 204 10.48 2.18 -11.66
N GLU A 205 10.71 2.34 -12.96
CA GLU A 205 9.69 2.10 -14.00
C GLU A 205 9.25 0.65 -13.99
N ARG A 206 10.20 -0.30 -13.97
CA ARG A 206 9.84 -1.72 -13.82
C ARG A 206 9.09 -2.00 -12.54
N SER A 207 9.45 -1.40 -11.41
CA SER A 207 8.76 -1.60 -10.12
C SER A 207 7.42 -0.87 -10.02
N ALA A 208 7.26 0.28 -10.68
CA ALA A 208 5.99 1.01 -10.75
C ALA A 208 5.02 0.37 -11.75
N ASP A 209 5.52 -0.18 -12.87
CA ASP A 209 4.76 -0.97 -13.83
C ASP A 209 4.51 -2.40 -13.31
N SER A 210 5.38 -2.88 -12.42
CA SER A 210 5.30 -4.18 -11.75
C SER A 210 5.19 -4.02 -10.24
N LEU A 211 4.22 -3.23 -9.76
CA LEU A 211 3.77 -3.30 -8.36
C LEU A 211 3.55 -4.79 -8.09
N ARG A 212 4.40 -5.47 -7.32
CA ARG A 212 4.29 -6.93 -7.19
C ARG A 212 3.94 -7.29 -5.76
N THR A 213 2.74 -7.81 -5.58
CA THR A 213 2.38 -8.52 -4.36
C THR A 213 2.92 -9.94 -4.45
N HIS A 214 3.72 -10.32 -3.47
CA HIS A 214 4.26 -11.66 -3.34
C HIS A 214 3.48 -12.39 -2.26
N LEU A 215 2.96 -13.58 -2.59
CA LEU A 215 2.37 -14.48 -1.62
C LEU A 215 3.28 -15.70 -1.45
N GLN A 216 3.75 -15.94 -0.23
CA GLN A 216 4.62 -17.07 0.09
C GLN A 216 3.91 -18.08 1.00
N GLY A 217 3.72 -19.31 0.51
CA GLY A 217 3.17 -20.44 1.23
C GLY A 217 4.23 -21.44 1.72
N HIS A 218 4.17 -21.85 2.99
CA HIS A 218 5.06 -22.87 3.58
C HIS A 218 4.35 -24.20 3.91
N ASP A 219 4.90 -25.33 3.43
CA ASP A 219 4.53 -26.70 3.82
C ASP A 219 5.79 -27.56 3.91
N GLY A 220 5.90 -28.40 4.94
CA GLY A 220 7.08 -29.19 5.27
C GLY A 220 7.33 -30.41 4.38
N ARG A 221 6.53 -30.65 3.34
CA ARG A 221 6.63 -31.84 2.46
C ARG A 221 7.50 -31.60 1.23
N LYS A 222 8.12 -32.67 0.68
CA LYS A 222 8.86 -32.60 -0.60
C LYS A 222 7.90 -32.38 -1.77
N ARG A 223 8.03 -31.27 -2.49
CA ARG A 223 7.22 -30.92 -3.67
C ARG A 223 7.98 -31.08 -4.97
N ARG A 224 7.25 -31.30 -6.07
CA ARG A 224 7.83 -31.20 -7.42
C ARG A 224 8.20 -29.74 -7.67
N ARG A 225 9.46 -29.52 -8.04
CA ARG A 225 9.96 -28.19 -8.34
C ARG A 225 9.49 -27.79 -9.73
N TRP A 226 8.81 -26.66 -9.82
CA TRP A 226 8.45 -26.05 -11.08
C TRP A 226 8.33 -24.55 -10.91
N THR A 227 8.53 -23.82 -11.99
CA THR A 227 8.45 -22.36 -12.02
C THR A 227 7.67 -21.90 -13.24
N LEU A 228 6.99 -20.78 -13.08
CA LEU A 228 6.32 -20.04 -14.13
C LEU A 228 6.85 -18.61 -14.10
N HIS A 229 7.24 -18.08 -15.26
CA HIS A 229 7.71 -16.70 -15.40
C HIS A 229 7.13 -16.06 -16.66
N GLU A 230 6.58 -14.86 -16.51
CA GLU A 230 6.23 -14.00 -17.63
C GLU A 230 7.50 -13.53 -18.36
N MET A 231 7.46 -13.58 -19.69
CA MET A 231 8.54 -13.21 -20.59
C MET A 231 8.08 -12.10 -21.54
N GLU A 232 9.04 -11.39 -22.12
CA GLU A 232 8.74 -10.43 -23.19
C GLU A 232 8.20 -11.15 -24.44
N PRO A 233 7.31 -10.49 -25.21
CA PRO A 233 6.83 -11.04 -26.48
C PRO A 233 7.98 -11.37 -27.44
N GLY A 234 7.92 -12.53 -28.10
CA GLY A 234 8.92 -12.95 -29.09
C GLY A 234 10.07 -13.79 -28.53
N VAL A 235 10.14 -14.03 -27.22
CA VAL A 235 11.08 -15.01 -26.64
C VAL A 235 10.68 -16.42 -27.09
N ALA A 236 11.64 -17.18 -27.63
CA ALA A 236 11.41 -18.55 -28.08
C ALA A 236 11.14 -19.49 -26.89
N GLY A 237 10.31 -20.52 -27.10
CA GLY A 237 9.99 -21.52 -26.06
C GLY A 237 9.00 -21.04 -24.99
N THR A 238 8.23 -19.98 -25.28
CA THR A 238 7.12 -19.53 -24.42
C THR A 238 5.79 -20.14 -24.84
N HIS A 239 4.91 -20.36 -23.87
CA HIS A 239 3.49 -20.67 -24.04
C HIS A 239 2.66 -19.39 -23.89
N THR A 240 1.45 -19.39 -24.44
CA THR A 240 0.46 -18.36 -24.12
C THR A 240 -0.39 -18.84 -22.95
N LEU A 241 -0.32 -18.14 -21.82
CA LEU A 241 -1.18 -18.36 -20.65
C LEU A 241 -1.73 -17.04 -20.12
N GLY A 242 -3.03 -16.99 -19.85
CA GLY A 242 -3.78 -15.81 -19.42
C GLY A 242 -3.65 -14.62 -20.38
N GLY A 243 -3.40 -14.89 -21.67
CA GLY A 243 -3.12 -13.90 -22.70
C GLY A 243 -1.68 -13.35 -22.69
N ARG A 244 -0.75 -13.98 -21.94
CA ARG A 244 0.64 -13.53 -21.78
C ARG A 244 1.65 -14.57 -22.27
N HIS A 245 2.85 -14.12 -22.62
CA HIS A 245 3.97 -14.99 -22.99
C HIS A 245 4.66 -15.50 -21.74
N ILE A 246 4.65 -16.82 -21.52
CA ILE A 246 5.07 -17.43 -20.27
C ILE A 246 5.98 -18.62 -20.54
N THR A 247 7.07 -18.72 -19.78
CA THR A 247 7.90 -19.94 -19.73
C THR A 247 7.55 -20.74 -18.48
N ILE A 248 7.35 -22.04 -18.66
CA ILE A 248 7.16 -23.01 -17.58
C ILE A 248 8.39 -23.92 -17.57
N LEU A 249 9.04 -24.04 -16.41
CA LEU A 249 10.13 -24.99 -16.20
C LEU A 249 9.69 -26.04 -15.18
N GLY A 250 9.84 -27.31 -15.53
CA GLY A 250 9.34 -28.42 -14.73
C GLY A 250 7.89 -28.80 -15.09
N GLU A 251 7.27 -29.63 -14.25
CA GLU A 251 5.92 -30.16 -14.48
C GLU A 251 4.96 -29.60 -13.42
N PRO A 252 4.04 -28.69 -13.79
CA PRO A 252 3.06 -28.14 -12.87
C PRO A 252 2.13 -29.23 -12.31
N SER A 253 1.77 -29.11 -11.04
CA SER A 253 0.76 -29.96 -10.40
C SER A 253 -0.69 -29.54 -10.72
N ILE A 254 -0.85 -28.46 -11.48
CA ILE A 254 -2.13 -27.85 -11.87
C ILE A 254 -2.34 -28.11 -13.37
N SER A 255 -3.56 -28.44 -13.79
CA SER A 255 -3.87 -28.57 -15.22
C SER A 255 -3.66 -27.22 -15.94
N LEU A 256 -3.12 -27.27 -17.16
CA LEU A 256 -2.83 -26.05 -17.92
C LEU A 256 -4.06 -25.14 -18.15
N PRO A 257 -5.27 -25.65 -18.45
CA PRO A 257 -6.45 -24.79 -18.59
C PRO A 257 -6.84 -24.06 -17.31
N LEU A 258 -6.77 -24.74 -16.16
CA LEU A 258 -7.05 -24.09 -14.87
C LEU A 258 -5.97 -23.08 -14.51
N LEU A 259 -4.70 -23.39 -14.83
CA LEU A 259 -3.60 -22.47 -14.64
C LEU A 259 -3.74 -21.23 -15.55
N ASP A 260 -4.21 -21.38 -16.78
CA ASP A 260 -4.52 -20.29 -17.72
C ASP A 260 -5.52 -19.29 -17.11
N ASP A 261 -6.66 -19.81 -16.62
CA ASP A 261 -7.70 -19.01 -15.97
C ASP A 261 -7.17 -18.30 -14.72
N LEU A 262 -6.43 -19.02 -13.86
CA LEU A 262 -5.88 -18.45 -12.63
C LEU A 262 -4.78 -17.41 -12.92
N VAL A 263 -3.96 -17.63 -13.94
CA VAL A 263 -2.95 -16.65 -14.41
C VAL A 263 -3.64 -15.37 -14.88
N HIS A 264 -4.71 -15.52 -15.67
CA HIS A 264 -5.49 -14.40 -16.16
C HIS A 264 -6.17 -13.61 -15.03
N MET A 265 -6.90 -14.31 -14.16
CA MET A 265 -7.62 -13.68 -13.04
C MET A 265 -6.70 -13.07 -11.98
N GLY A 266 -5.54 -13.71 -11.79
CA GLY A 266 -4.53 -13.35 -10.82
C GLY A 266 -3.60 -12.23 -11.26
N ASP A 267 -3.60 -11.90 -12.55
CA ASP A 267 -2.51 -11.16 -13.20
C ASP A 267 -1.12 -11.69 -12.79
N ILE A 268 -0.99 -13.02 -12.73
CA ILE A 268 0.19 -13.69 -12.19
C ILE A 268 1.39 -13.41 -13.11
N VAL A 269 2.51 -12.99 -12.50
CA VAL A 269 3.77 -12.69 -13.19
C VAL A 269 4.79 -13.80 -12.98
N SER A 270 4.81 -14.40 -11.78
CA SER A 270 5.62 -15.57 -11.53
C SER A 270 5.03 -16.50 -10.49
N ILE A 271 5.38 -17.78 -10.60
CA ILE A 271 5.16 -18.80 -9.59
C ILE A 271 6.48 -19.54 -9.41
N SER A 272 6.92 -19.69 -8.17
CA SER A 272 8.06 -20.53 -7.82
C SER A 272 7.60 -21.57 -6.81
N CYS A 273 7.64 -22.85 -7.20
CA CYS A 273 7.32 -23.98 -6.33
C CYS A 273 8.60 -24.72 -5.98
N GLY A 274 8.99 -24.66 -4.71
CA GLY A 274 10.15 -25.34 -4.14
C GLY A 274 9.88 -25.87 -2.73
N SER A 275 10.74 -25.51 -1.78
CA SER A 275 10.48 -25.70 -0.33
C SER A 275 9.40 -24.76 0.20
N HIS A 276 9.04 -23.75 -0.58
CA HIS A 276 7.93 -22.83 -0.38
C HIS A 276 7.30 -22.56 -1.75
N VAL A 277 6.06 -22.06 -1.75
CA VAL A 277 5.37 -21.57 -2.94
C VAL A 277 5.41 -20.06 -2.91
N ALA A 278 6.06 -19.40 -3.86
CA ALA A 278 6.01 -17.95 -4.01
C ALA A 278 5.24 -17.60 -5.27
N ILE A 279 4.28 -16.68 -5.17
CA ILE A 279 3.52 -16.17 -6.31
C ILE A 279 3.67 -14.66 -6.36
N ALA A 280 4.16 -14.14 -7.48
CA ALA A 280 4.20 -12.71 -7.73
C ALA A 280 3.01 -12.31 -8.61
N LEU A 281 2.24 -11.34 -8.15
CA LEU A 281 1.07 -10.76 -8.80
C LEU A 281 1.45 -9.42 -9.40
N ARG A 282 0.88 -9.02 -10.53
CA ARG A 282 1.05 -7.65 -11.03
C ARG A 282 0.06 -6.73 -10.31
N GLY A 283 0.45 -5.48 -10.08
CA GLY A 283 -0.34 -4.58 -9.27
C GLY A 283 -0.20 -4.85 -7.77
N LEU A 284 -0.84 -3.98 -7.00
CA LEU A 284 -1.38 -4.44 -5.74
C LEU A 284 -2.49 -5.44 -6.02
N ALA A 285 -2.37 -6.61 -5.39
CA ALA A 285 -3.34 -7.66 -5.54
C ALA A 285 -4.70 -7.25 -4.94
N GLY A 286 -5.70 -7.03 -5.79
CA GLY A 286 -7.09 -6.91 -5.36
C GLY A 286 -7.66 -8.26 -4.91
N PRO A 287 -8.86 -8.31 -4.30
CA PRO A 287 -9.44 -9.54 -3.79
C PRO A 287 -9.50 -10.69 -4.80
N ARG A 288 -9.80 -10.38 -6.07
CA ARG A 288 -9.81 -11.35 -7.17
C ARG A 288 -8.42 -11.93 -7.44
N GLN A 289 -7.40 -11.08 -7.50
CA GLN A 289 -6.03 -11.51 -7.80
C GLN A 289 -5.47 -12.36 -6.67
N MET A 290 -5.74 -11.95 -5.43
CA MET A 290 -5.35 -12.71 -4.24
C MET A 290 -6.08 -14.05 -4.17
N ASN A 291 -7.39 -14.11 -4.46
CA ASN A 291 -8.12 -15.38 -4.53
C ASN A 291 -7.51 -16.36 -5.55
N ALA A 292 -7.16 -15.87 -6.74
CA ALA A 292 -6.52 -16.70 -7.75
C ALA A 292 -5.16 -17.23 -7.26
N ALA A 293 -4.37 -16.37 -6.61
CA ALA A 293 -3.08 -16.75 -6.04
C ALA A 293 -3.20 -17.77 -4.90
N LEU A 294 -4.10 -17.54 -3.94
CA LEU A 294 -4.38 -18.47 -2.84
C LEU A 294 -4.86 -19.82 -3.38
N ARG A 295 -5.67 -19.80 -4.45
CA ARG A 295 -6.12 -21.00 -5.13
C ARG A 295 -4.96 -21.77 -5.76
N ILE A 296 -4.01 -21.08 -6.41
CA ILE A 296 -2.79 -21.70 -6.91
C ILE A 296 -2.01 -22.32 -5.74
N ILE A 297 -1.82 -21.60 -4.63
CA ILE A 297 -1.11 -22.13 -3.46
C ILE A 297 -1.81 -23.39 -2.94
N GLU A 298 -3.14 -23.35 -2.74
CA GLU A 298 -3.94 -24.50 -2.31
C GLU A 298 -3.76 -25.71 -3.24
N LEU A 299 -3.85 -25.52 -4.56
CA LEU A 299 -3.72 -26.60 -5.54
C LEU A 299 -2.32 -27.21 -5.60
N ILE A 300 -1.28 -26.42 -5.29
CA ILE A 300 0.09 -26.94 -5.17
C ILE A 300 0.26 -27.68 -3.83
N VAL A 301 -0.45 -27.26 -2.77
CA VAL A 301 -0.38 -27.85 -1.42
C VAL A 301 -1.18 -29.13 -1.28
N ASP A 302 -2.38 -29.17 -1.83
CA ASP A 302 -3.31 -30.28 -1.74
C ASP A 302 -3.71 -30.78 -3.14
N PRO A 303 -2.80 -31.47 -3.85
CA PRO A 303 -3.08 -32.00 -5.19
C PRO A 303 -4.07 -33.17 -5.18
N ALA A 304 -4.27 -33.82 -4.02
CA ALA A 304 -5.12 -34.99 -3.82
C ALA A 304 -6.58 -34.57 -3.52
N GLY A 305 -7.20 -33.90 -4.49
CA GLY A 305 -8.55 -33.37 -4.35
C GLY A 305 -9.57 -34.41 -3.90
N THR A 306 -10.19 -34.17 -2.74
CA THR A 306 -11.52 -34.70 -2.40
C THR A 306 -12.23 -33.69 -1.49
N GLY A 307 -12.90 -32.69 -2.07
CA GLY A 307 -13.80 -31.77 -1.35
C GLY A 307 -13.29 -30.34 -1.11
N SER A 308 -12.43 -29.82 -1.99
CA SER A 308 -12.22 -28.37 -2.10
C SER A 308 -13.46 -27.73 -2.76
N PRO A 309 -14.05 -26.66 -2.21
CA PRO A 309 -15.24 -26.02 -2.76
C PRO A 309 -14.99 -25.28 -4.10
N TYR A 310 -13.74 -25.24 -4.55
CA TYR A 310 -13.29 -24.47 -5.72
C TYR A 310 -12.80 -25.36 -6.88
N ARG A 311 -13.02 -26.68 -6.84
CA ARG A 311 -12.86 -27.58 -8.00
C ARG A 311 -14.21 -27.92 -8.59
#